data_AF-A0A963WJ22-F1
#
_entry.id   AF-A0A963WJ22-F1
#
_cell.length_a   1.000
_cell.length_b   1.000
_cell.length_c   1.000
_cell.angle_alpha   90.00
_cell.angle_beta   90.00
_cell.angle_gamma   90.00
#
_symmetry.space_group_name_H-M   'P 1'
#
loop_
_entity.id
_entity.type
_entity.pdbx_description
1 polymer ?
#
loop_
_entity_poly.entity_id
_entity_poly.type
_entity_poly.pdbx_seq_one_letter_code
_entity_poly.pdbx_strand_id
1 'polypeptide(L)'
;MDTPTHGSFIWLEAVCAERNVARRYTVALSRDLFGASIVEFAWGRIGTRGQGRAVSFASENEASRFASQLLRRRASAPKRIGVPYREGALMP
;
A
#
# COMPACT_ATOMS: atom_id res chain seq x y z
N MET A 1 -8.10 -9.67 3.09
CA MET A 1 -8.07 -8.24 2.71
C MET A 1 -9.14 -8.05 1.68
N ASP A 2 -10.15 -7.27 2.05
CA ASP A 2 -11.21 -6.87 1.15
C ASP A 2 -10.63 -6.09 -0.04
N THR A 3 -11.33 -6.10 -1.16
CA THR A 3 -10.90 -5.40 -2.37
C THR A 3 -10.95 -3.89 -2.11
N PRO A 4 -9.85 -3.15 -2.32
CA PRO A 4 -9.83 -1.70 -2.09
C PRO A 4 -10.79 -0.98 -3.04
N THR A 5 -11.64 -0.11 -2.51
CA THR A 5 -12.57 0.77 -3.23
C THR A 5 -12.19 2.24 -3.04
N HIS A 6 -12.86 3.16 -3.74
CA HIS A 6 -12.66 4.59 -3.54
C HIS A 6 -12.78 4.99 -2.06
N GLY A 7 -11.87 5.84 -1.58
CA GLY A 7 -11.78 6.24 -0.18
C GLY A 7 -11.00 5.25 0.70
N SER A 8 -10.60 4.10 0.16
CA SER A 8 -9.75 3.16 0.90
C SER A 8 -8.35 3.71 1.07
N PHE A 9 -7.84 3.66 2.29
CA PHE A 9 -6.43 3.87 2.60
C PHE A 9 -5.92 2.70 3.45
N ILE A 10 -4.91 2.01 2.94
CA ILE A 10 -4.33 0.84 3.57
C ILE A 10 -2.92 1.18 4.00
N TRP A 11 -2.67 1.05 5.30
CA TRP A 11 -1.38 1.30 5.92
C TRP A 11 -0.77 -0.01 6.41
N LEU A 12 0.40 -0.36 5.87
CA LEU A 12 1.09 -1.59 6.22
C LEU A 12 2.48 -1.29 6.80
N GLU A 13 2.82 -2.00 7.87
CA GLU A 13 4.15 -1.96 8.48
C GLU A 13 4.74 -3.36 8.65
N ALA A 14 6.05 -3.47 8.43
CA ALA A 14 6.84 -4.64 8.77
C ALA A 14 7.98 -4.18 9.67
N VAL A 15 7.97 -4.61 10.94
CA VAL A 15 8.94 -4.21 11.97
C VAL A 15 9.47 -5.45 12.68
N CYS A 16 10.79 -5.58 12.77
CA CYS A 16 11.50 -6.62 13.51
C CYS A 16 12.93 -6.12 13.77
N ALA A 17 13.26 -5.86 15.04
CA ALA A 17 14.53 -5.30 15.44
C ALA A 17 15.68 -6.30 15.20
N GLU A 18 15.45 -7.57 15.50
CA GLU A 18 16.40 -8.69 15.35
C GLU A 18 16.85 -8.88 13.90
N ARG A 19 16.01 -8.44 12.94
CA ARG A 19 16.30 -8.52 11.50
C ARG A 19 16.66 -7.16 10.89
N ASN A 20 16.75 -6.09 11.69
CA ASN A 20 16.96 -4.72 11.22
C ASN A 20 15.91 -4.27 10.16
N VAL A 21 14.68 -4.72 10.31
CA VAL A 21 13.56 -4.42 9.42
C VAL A 21 12.65 -3.39 10.08
N ALA A 22 12.49 -2.25 9.42
CA ALA A 22 11.49 -1.23 9.77
C ALA A 22 11.00 -0.61 8.46
N ARG A 23 9.91 -1.13 7.89
CA ARG A 23 9.42 -0.76 6.56
C ARG A 23 7.94 -0.40 6.61
N ARG A 24 7.58 0.60 5.81
CA ARG A 24 6.20 1.04 5.58
C ARG A 24 5.81 0.83 4.13
N TYR A 25 4.54 0.49 3.91
CA TYR A 25 3.90 0.47 2.60
C TYR A 25 2.49 1.03 2.72
N THR A 26 2.09 1.94 1.83
CA THR A 26 0.73 2.48 1.81
C THR A 26 0.11 2.30 0.43
N VAL A 27 -1.21 2.14 0.40
CA VAL A 27 -2.02 2.17 -0.83
C VAL A 27 -3.26 3.00 -0.57
N ALA A 28 -3.51 4.01 -1.38
CA ALA A 28 -4.71 4.82 -1.38
C ALA A 28 -5.45 4.66 -2.71
N LEU A 29 -6.77 4.61 -2.68
CA LEU A 29 -7.61 4.62 -3.87
C LEU A 29 -8.54 5.84 -3.81
N SER A 30 -8.37 6.78 -4.74
CA SER A 30 -9.11 8.04 -4.79
C SER A 30 -9.72 8.25 -6.17
N ARG A 31 -10.65 9.20 -6.28
CA ARG A 31 -11.21 9.65 -7.55
C ARG A 31 -10.79 11.09 -7.76
N ASP A 32 -10.31 11.43 -8.95
CA ASP A 32 -9.99 12.81 -9.28
C ASP A 32 -11.24 13.64 -9.62
N LEU A 33 -11.04 14.94 -9.87
CA LEU A 33 -12.12 15.88 -10.19
C LEU A 33 -12.80 15.59 -11.54
N PHE A 34 -12.17 14.80 -12.41
CA PHE A 34 -12.67 14.44 -13.73
C PHE A 34 -13.26 13.03 -13.77
N GLY A 35 -13.32 12.34 -12.62
CA GLY A 35 -13.89 11.02 -12.47
C GLY A 35 -12.93 9.85 -12.71
N ALA A 36 -11.64 10.09 -12.98
CA ALA A 36 -10.65 9.03 -13.11
C ALA A 36 -10.33 8.42 -11.73
N SER A 37 -10.09 7.11 -11.70
CA SER A 37 -9.72 6.39 -10.48
C SER A 37 -8.20 6.41 -10.32
N ILE A 38 -7.67 6.91 -9.21
CA ILE A 38 -6.23 7.00 -8.95
C ILE A 38 -5.84 6.02 -7.85
N VAL A 39 -4.78 5.24 -8.10
CA VAL A 39 -4.11 4.46 -7.06
C VAL A 39 -2.77 5.09 -6.73
N GLU A 40 -2.64 5.58 -5.51
CA GLU A 40 -1.38 6.08 -4.96
C GLU A 40 -0.79 5.02 -4.04
N PHE A 41 0.53 4.79 -4.12
CA PHE A 41 1.21 3.86 -3.24
C PHE A 41 2.61 4.35 -2.90
N ALA A 42 2.97 4.24 -1.63
CA ALA A 42 4.28 4.65 -1.13
C ALA A 42 4.97 3.50 -0.39
N TRP A 43 6.30 3.53 -0.37
CA TRP A 43 7.12 2.53 0.30
C TRP A 43 8.44 3.12 0.80
N GLY A 44 8.96 2.60 1.90
CA GLY A 44 10.21 3.11 2.45
C GLY A 44 10.65 2.42 3.73
N ARG A 45 11.81 2.83 4.23
CA ARG A 45 12.20 2.55 5.62
C ARG A 45 11.46 3.53 6.52
N ILE A 46 10.94 3.08 7.66
CA ILE A 46 10.28 3.96 8.62
C ILE A 46 11.32 4.97 9.13
N GLY A 47 10.93 6.24 9.25
CA GLY A 47 11.82 7.35 9.60
C GLY A 47 12.56 7.98 8.41
N THR A 48 12.26 7.60 7.17
CA THR A 48 12.79 8.25 5.97
C THR A 48 11.68 8.71 5.03
N ARG A 49 12.02 9.55 4.04
CA ARG A 49 11.07 10.05 3.04
C ARG A 49 10.41 8.93 2.22
N GLY A 50 11.10 7.81 2.03
CA GLY A 50 10.63 6.73 1.17
C GLY A 50 10.52 7.13 -0.31
N GLN A 51 9.65 6.44 -1.04
CA GLN A 51 9.32 6.62 -2.45
C GLN A 51 7.82 6.46 -2.63
N GLY A 52 7.25 7.05 -3.68
CA GLY A 52 5.83 6.91 -3.99
C GLY A 52 5.55 7.01 -5.48
N ARG A 53 4.40 6.46 -5.91
CA ARG A 53 3.89 6.52 -7.28
C ARG A 53 2.36 6.64 -7.27
N ALA A 54 1.84 7.26 -8.31
CA ALA A 54 0.41 7.32 -8.61
C ALA A 54 0.15 6.75 -10.02
N VAL A 55 -0.97 6.06 -10.20
CA VAL A 55 -1.41 5.53 -11.50
C VAL A 55 -2.90 5.79 -11.64
N SER A 56 -3.31 6.36 -12.79
CA SER A 56 -4.70 6.63 -13.14
C SER A 56 -5.31 5.48 -13.95
N PHE A 57 -6.58 5.21 -13.70
CA PHE A 57 -7.39 4.18 -14.36
C PHE A 57 -8.73 4.76 -14.81
N ALA A 58 -9.30 4.17 -15.86
CA ALA A 58 -10.60 4.61 -16.40
C ALA A 58 -11.78 4.17 -15.52
N SER A 59 -11.60 3.15 -14.68
CA SER A 59 -12.65 2.64 -13.80
C SER A 59 -12.14 2.22 -12.42
N GLU A 60 -13.05 2.21 -11.44
CA GLU A 60 -12.77 1.72 -10.09
C GLU A 60 -12.29 0.28 -10.11
N ASN A 61 -12.95 -0.58 -10.89
CA ASN A 61 -12.62 -2.00 -10.96
C ASN A 61 -11.16 -2.25 -11.40
N GLU A 62 -10.65 -1.47 -12.34
CA GLU A 62 -9.24 -1.55 -12.76
C GLU A 62 -8.29 -1.11 -11.65
N ALA A 63 -8.59 0.03 -11.02
CA ALA A 63 -7.84 0.55 -9.89
C ALA A 63 -7.83 -0.45 -8.72
N SER A 64 -8.99 -0.99 -8.33
CA SER A 64 -9.18 -1.99 -7.28
C SER A 64 -8.39 -3.28 -7.56
N ARG A 65 -8.39 -3.73 -8.82
CA ARG A 65 -7.59 -4.90 -9.26
C ARG A 65 -6.09 -4.62 -9.12
N PHE A 66 -5.64 -3.44 -9.54
CA PHE A 66 -4.24 -3.05 -9.43
C PHE A 66 -3.80 -2.92 -7.96
N ALA A 67 -4.58 -2.24 -7.13
CA ALA A 67 -4.35 -2.14 -5.69
C ALA A 67 -4.28 -3.52 -5.02
N SER A 68 -5.22 -4.41 -5.35
CA SER A 68 -5.22 -5.79 -4.87
C SER A 68 -3.94 -6.56 -5.27
N GLN A 69 -3.42 -6.36 -6.48
CA GLN A 69 -2.15 -6.95 -6.91
C GLN A 69 -0.96 -6.41 -6.11
N LEU A 70 -0.93 -5.11 -5.80
CA LEU A 70 0.11 -4.51 -4.94
C LEU A 70 0.10 -5.16 -3.55
N LEU A 71 -1.08 -5.32 -2.94
CA LEU A 71 -1.23 -5.92 -1.61
C LEU A 71 -0.83 -7.41 -1.62
N ARG A 72 -1.26 -8.18 -2.62
CA ARG A 72 -0.81 -9.58 -2.81
C ARG A 72 0.69 -9.69 -2.94
N ARG A 73 1.33 -8.76 -3.67
CA ARG A 73 2.80 -8.71 -3.76
C ARG A 73 3.44 -8.42 -2.40
N ARG A 74 2.82 -7.61 -1.54
CA ARG A 74 3.32 -7.34 -0.17
C ARG A 74 3.08 -8.48 0.80
N ALA A 75 2.03 -9.28 0.61
CA ALA A 75 1.81 -10.50 1.39
C ALA A 75 2.97 -11.51 1.24
N SER A 76 3.71 -11.48 0.11
CA SER A 76 4.92 -12.30 -0.09
C SER A 76 6.18 -11.80 0.64
N ALA A 77 6.11 -10.68 1.37
CA ALA A 77 7.25 -10.08 2.05
C ALA A 77 8.03 -11.01 3.00
N PRO A 78 7.42 -11.96 3.74
CA PRO A 78 8.17 -12.92 4.56
C PRO A 78 9.25 -13.66 3.77
N LYS A 79 8.98 -14.01 2.49
CA LYS A 79 9.94 -14.70 1.61
C LYS A 79 11.10 -13.82 1.16
N ARG A 80 10.97 -12.49 1.27
CA ARG A 80 11.92 -11.50 0.73
C ARG A 80 12.69 -10.74 1.80
N ILE A 81 12.04 -10.43 2.91
CA ILE A 81 12.60 -9.62 4.01
C ILE A 81 12.43 -10.30 5.38
N GLY A 82 11.91 -11.53 5.43
CA GLY A 82 11.77 -12.32 6.67
C GLY A 82 10.67 -11.85 7.62
N VAL A 83 9.93 -10.80 7.29
CA VAL A 83 8.91 -10.18 8.16
C VAL A 83 7.64 -9.92 7.35
N PRO A 84 6.46 -10.33 7.82
CA PRO A 84 5.20 -9.98 7.17
C PRO A 84 4.87 -8.51 7.39
N TYR A 85 4.27 -7.90 6.37
CA TYR A 85 3.52 -6.66 6.59
C TYR A 85 2.25 -6.97 7.39
N ARG A 86 1.95 -6.12 8.36
CA ARG A 86 0.67 -6.09 9.08
C ARG A 86 0.01 -4.74 8.87
N GLU A 87 -1.32 -4.72 8.90
CA GLU A 87 -2.04 -3.46 8.95
C GLU A 87 -1.65 -2.72 10.22
N GLY A 88 -1.12 -1.52 10.06
CA GLY A 88 -0.85 -0.64 11.20
C GLY A 88 -2.12 0.15 11.51
N ALA A 89 -2.29 0.53 12.77
CA ALA A 89 -3.26 1.56 13.09
C ALA A 89 -2.83 2.83 12.34
N LEU A 90 -3.71 3.37 11.48
CA LEU A 90 -3.66 4.79 11.15
C LEU A 90 -3.51 5.50 12.50
N MET A 91 -2.38 6.16 12.76
CA MET A 91 -2.37 7.10 13.87
C MET A 91 -3.46 8.14 13.57
N PRO A 92 -4.35 8.42 14.54
CA PRO A 92 -5.47 9.33 14.36
C PRO A 92 -5.01 10.74 13.98
#